data_AF-A0A0N4VUJ2-F1
#
_entry.id   AF-A0A0N4VUJ2-F1
#
_cell.length_a   1.000
_cell.length_b   1.000
_cell.length_c   1.000
_cell.angle_alpha   90.00
_cell.angle_beta   90.00
_cell.angle_gamma   90.00
#
_symmetry.space_group_name_H-M   'P 1'
#
loop_
_entity.id
_entity.type
_entity.pdbx_description
1 polymer ?
#
loop_
_entity_poly.entity_id
_entity_poly.type
_entity_poly.pdbx_seq_one_letter_code
_entity_poly.pdbx_strand_id
1 'polypeptide(L)'
;MSFNRFMVNYTECSSETAVGVALEYMVKQNVDVVIGPPCPSSAEIMAYLSTYYKKIMLGWGFLMDPIFSDNDRFKYLTKVIPDSLQMMQALVLMFQMFEWNRVAIFYTPNEVQYCDTIIEDVDTTFGDDSTYVVDVVQKVEWDGQDSDFLKQHLLRTKSIARS
;
A
#
# COMPACT_ATOMS: atom_id res chain seq x y z
N MET A 1 6.68 -14.18 37.30
CA MET A 1 6.57 -14.61 35.89
C MET A 1 5.48 -13.78 35.25
N SER A 2 5.81 -12.87 34.33
CA SER A 2 4.78 -12.19 33.55
C SER A 2 4.32 -13.16 32.46
N PHE A 3 3.02 -13.43 32.38
CA PHE A 3 2.44 -14.33 31.38
C PHE A 3 2.15 -13.50 30.13
N ASN A 4 2.90 -13.71 29.05
CA ASN A 4 2.62 -13.05 27.77
C ASN A 4 1.37 -13.69 27.17
N ARG A 5 0.29 -12.91 27.05
CA ARG A 5 -0.98 -13.37 26.49
C ARG A 5 -1.16 -12.81 25.09
N PHE A 6 -1.30 -13.70 24.11
CA PHE A 6 -1.62 -13.34 22.74
C PHE A 6 -3.12 -13.54 22.48
N MET A 7 -3.75 -12.59 21.79
CA MET A 7 -5.19 -12.57 21.51
C MET A 7 -5.39 -12.34 20.01
N VAL A 8 -6.36 -13.05 19.43
CA VAL A 8 -6.66 -12.99 17.99
C VAL A 8 -8.15 -12.75 17.79
N ASN A 9 -8.48 -11.88 16.83
CA ASN A 9 -9.84 -11.66 16.35
C ASN A 9 -9.79 -11.36 14.84
N TYR A 10 -10.92 -11.52 14.17
CA TYR A 10 -11.05 -11.34 12.73
C TYR A 10 -11.93 -10.13 12.45
N THR A 11 -11.45 -9.21 11.62
CA THR A 11 -12.22 -8.03 11.21
C THR A 11 -12.95 -8.23 9.88
N GLU A 12 -12.65 -9.30 9.14
CA GLU A 12 -13.23 -9.61 7.81
C GLU A 12 -13.17 -8.41 6.84
N CYS A 13 -12.08 -7.62 6.93
CA CYS A 13 -11.90 -6.37 6.19
C CYS A 13 -13.05 -5.35 6.34
N SER A 14 -13.87 -5.49 7.39
CA SER A 14 -14.92 -4.55 7.79
C SER A 14 -14.38 -3.54 8.80
N SER A 15 -14.52 -2.28 8.44
CA SER A 15 -14.28 -1.12 9.26
C SER A 15 -15.08 -1.15 10.57
N GLU A 16 -16.35 -1.56 10.51
CA GLU A 16 -17.27 -1.65 11.65
C GLU A 16 -16.80 -2.71 12.66
N THR A 17 -16.47 -3.91 12.17
CA THR A 17 -15.93 -4.97 13.03
C THR A 17 -14.58 -4.56 13.61
N ALA A 18 -13.73 -3.88 12.83
CA ALA A 18 -12.45 -3.36 13.29
C ALA A 18 -12.58 -2.40 14.48
N VAL A 19 -13.59 -1.52 14.49
CA VAL A 19 -13.89 -0.65 15.65
C VAL A 19 -14.20 -1.50 16.88
N GLY A 20 -15.09 -2.49 16.76
CA GLY A 20 -15.48 -3.35 17.87
C GLY A 20 -14.28 -4.09 18.48
N VAL A 21 -13.43 -4.66 17.62
CA VAL A 21 -12.20 -5.35 18.03
C VAL A 21 -11.22 -4.38 18.69
N ALA A 22 -11.03 -3.19 18.11
CA ALA A 22 -10.14 -2.17 18.65
C ALA A 22 -10.57 -1.73 20.06
N LEU A 23 -11.87 -1.49 20.28
CA LEU A 23 -12.38 -1.11 21.61
C LEU A 23 -12.23 -2.24 22.63
N GLU A 24 -12.45 -3.49 22.22
CA GLU A 24 -12.21 -4.65 23.08
C GLU A 24 -10.74 -4.74 23.50
N TYR A 25 -9.80 -4.62 22.56
CA TYR A 25 -8.38 -4.78 22.84
C TYR A 25 -7.75 -3.56 23.52
N MET A 26 -7.96 -2.37 22.98
CA MET A 26 -7.30 -1.15 23.42
C MET A 26 -7.90 -0.61 24.73
N VAL A 27 -9.21 -0.76 24.93
CA VAL A 27 -9.92 -0.16 26.07
C VAL A 27 -10.23 -1.20 27.15
N LYS A 28 -10.97 -2.27 26.83
CA LYS A 28 -11.42 -3.22 27.84
C LYS A 28 -10.30 -4.14 28.33
N GLN A 29 -9.58 -4.75 27.40
CA GLN A 29 -8.48 -5.67 27.70
C GLN A 29 -7.17 -4.94 27.94
N ASN A 30 -7.09 -3.67 27.53
CA ASN A 30 -5.96 -2.78 27.75
C ASN A 30 -4.62 -3.39 27.30
N VAL A 31 -4.59 -4.02 26.12
CA VAL A 31 -3.39 -4.66 25.58
C VAL A 31 -2.24 -3.65 25.42
N ASP A 32 -1.00 -4.14 25.47
CA ASP A 32 0.19 -3.30 25.32
C ASP A 32 0.40 -2.87 23.86
N VAL A 33 0.16 -3.80 22.94
CA VAL A 33 0.36 -3.63 21.49
C VAL A 33 -0.78 -4.28 20.74
N VAL A 34 -1.23 -3.64 19.66
CA VAL A 34 -2.16 -4.21 18.68
C VAL A 34 -1.40 -4.49 17.39
N ILE A 35 -1.51 -5.70 16.86
CA ILE A 35 -1.00 -6.01 15.51
C ILE A 35 -2.21 -5.89 14.59
N GLY A 36 -2.33 -4.73 13.97
CA GLY A 36 -3.57 -4.28 13.35
C GLY A 36 -3.84 -4.95 12.00
N PRO A 37 -5.10 -4.92 11.54
CA PRO A 37 -5.56 -5.78 10.46
C PRO A 37 -4.83 -5.50 9.14
N PRO A 38 -4.73 -6.49 8.25
CA PRO A 38 -3.98 -6.35 7.01
C PRO A 38 -4.69 -5.53 5.93
N CYS A 39 -5.99 -5.26 6.09
CA CYS A 39 -6.81 -4.52 5.12
C CYS A 39 -6.78 -3.01 5.40
N PRO A 40 -6.59 -2.14 4.38
CA PRO A 40 -6.33 -0.71 4.59
C PRO A 40 -7.45 0.02 5.35
N SER A 41 -8.71 -0.15 4.92
CA SER A 41 -9.87 0.52 5.55
C SER A 41 -10.01 0.21 7.04
N SER A 42 -9.89 -1.07 7.40
CA SER A 42 -9.92 -1.53 8.78
C SER A 42 -8.72 -1.03 9.58
N ALA A 43 -7.53 -1.04 8.97
CA ALA A 43 -6.30 -0.60 9.60
C ALA A 43 -6.30 0.91 9.87
N GLU A 44 -6.84 1.71 8.96
CA GLU A 44 -6.94 3.16 9.09
C GLU A 44 -7.76 3.56 10.32
N ILE A 45 -8.94 2.95 10.47
CA ILE A 45 -9.79 3.19 11.65
C ILE A 45 -9.08 2.71 12.92
N MET A 46 -8.44 1.55 12.88
CA MET A 46 -7.69 1.04 14.03
C MET A 46 -6.49 1.94 14.37
N ALA A 47 -5.83 2.54 13.38
CA ALA A 47 -4.73 3.48 13.56
C ALA A 47 -5.20 4.79 14.22
N TYR A 48 -6.37 5.30 13.83
CA TYR A 48 -7.01 6.43 14.52
C TYR A 48 -7.29 6.12 15.99
N LEU A 49 -7.89 4.95 16.27
CA LEU A 49 -8.18 4.52 17.63
C LEU A 49 -6.89 4.28 18.43
N SER A 50 -5.86 3.72 17.80
CA SER A 50 -4.54 3.53 18.41
C SER A 50 -3.93 4.86 18.83
N THR A 51 -4.06 5.89 17.99
CA THR A 51 -3.55 7.24 18.26
C THR A 51 -4.34 7.92 19.37
N TYR A 52 -5.67 7.77 19.36
CA TYR A 52 -6.55 8.32 20.38
C TYR A 52 -6.33 7.69 21.76
N TYR A 53 -6.30 6.35 21.84
CA TYR A 53 -6.11 5.61 23.08
C TYR A 53 -4.64 5.41 23.46
N LYS A 54 -3.70 5.96 22.68
CA LYS A 54 -2.25 5.88 22.91
C LYS A 54 -1.75 4.44 23.02
N LYS A 55 -2.23 3.58 22.13
CA LYS A 55 -1.85 2.17 22.02
C LYS A 55 -0.99 1.97 20.81
N ILE A 56 0.15 1.30 20.97
CA ILE A 56 1.05 1.03 19.85
C ILE A 56 0.34 0.06 18.91
N MET A 57 0.28 0.42 17.63
CA MET A 57 -0.18 -0.43 16.55
C MET A 57 0.99 -0.80 15.64
N LEU A 58 1.18 -2.10 15.41
CA LEU A 58 2.08 -2.62 14.39
C LEU A 58 1.25 -3.02 13.15
N GLY A 59 1.40 -2.27 12.08
CA GLY A 59 0.77 -2.52 10.79
C GLY A 59 1.53 -3.54 9.93
N TRP A 60 0.79 -4.36 9.20
CA TRP A 60 1.27 -5.34 8.23
C TRP A 60 0.24 -5.52 7.11
N GLY A 61 0.53 -6.30 6.07
CA GLY A 61 -0.40 -6.55 4.97
C GLY A 61 -0.40 -5.40 3.94
N PHE A 62 -1.58 -4.99 3.47
CA PHE A 62 -1.75 -4.04 2.37
C PHE A 62 -1.54 -2.57 2.76
N LEU A 63 -0.78 -2.30 3.83
CA LEU A 63 -0.55 -0.94 4.35
C LEU A 63 0.66 -0.25 3.68
N MET A 64 0.78 -0.39 2.35
CA MET A 64 1.86 0.28 1.59
C MET A 64 1.55 1.74 1.30
N ASP A 65 0.29 2.14 1.39
CA ASP A 65 -0.12 3.53 1.20
C ASP A 65 0.70 4.46 2.14
N PRO A 66 1.34 5.52 1.59
CA PRO A 66 2.09 6.51 2.35
C PRO A 66 1.31 7.17 3.48
N ILE A 67 -0.03 7.19 3.41
CA ILE A 67 -0.93 7.67 4.48
C ILE A 67 -0.61 7.02 5.84
N PHE A 68 -0.21 5.74 5.86
CA PHE A 68 0.11 5.00 7.08
C PHE A 68 1.47 5.35 7.68
N SER A 69 2.27 6.18 6.98
CA SER A 69 3.54 6.73 7.47
C SER A 69 3.41 8.20 7.91
N ASP A 70 2.21 8.78 7.83
CA ASP A 70 1.93 10.12 8.34
C ASP A 70 1.93 10.11 9.88
N ASN A 71 3.06 10.53 10.47
CA ASN A 71 3.25 10.57 11.93
C ASN A 71 2.42 11.65 12.63
N ASP A 72 2.00 12.70 11.90
CA ASP A 72 1.13 13.73 12.46
C ASP A 72 -0.30 13.18 12.61
N ARG A 73 -0.71 12.31 11.67
CA ARG A 73 -2.01 11.63 11.68
C ARG A 73 -2.04 10.38 12.55
N PHE A 74 -1.01 9.54 12.50
CA PHE A 74 -0.96 8.21 13.12
C PHE A 74 0.25 7.99 14.02
N LYS A 75 0.41 8.86 15.03
CA LYS A 75 1.57 8.86 15.94
C LYS A 75 1.89 7.53 16.64
N TYR A 76 0.91 6.65 16.82
CA TYR A 76 1.09 5.36 17.49
C TYR A 76 1.14 4.16 16.51
N LEU A 77 1.15 4.42 15.21
CA LEU A 77 1.30 3.41 14.17
C LEU A 77 2.77 3.31 13.76
N THR A 78 3.25 2.07 13.63
CA THR A 78 4.45 1.75 12.85
C THR A 78 4.14 0.54 11.99
N LYS A 79 4.81 0.37 10.85
CA LYS A 79 4.54 -0.73 9.92
C LYS A 79 5.81 -1.41 9.47
N VAL A 80 5.70 -2.72 9.19
CA VAL A 80 6.81 -3.56 8.70
C VAL A 80 6.94 -3.56 7.18
N ILE A 81 6.02 -2.88 6.49
CA ILE A 81 5.94 -2.83 5.03
C ILE A 81 6.36 -1.42 4.57
N PRO A 82 7.20 -1.29 3.53
CA PRO A 82 7.60 0.01 2.99
C PRO A 82 6.45 0.76 2.30
N ASP A 83 6.63 2.07 2.13
CA ASP A 83 5.71 2.93 1.38
C ASP A 83 5.88 2.73 -0.12
N SER A 84 4.77 2.61 -0.86
CA SER A 84 4.81 2.53 -2.32
C SER A 84 5.48 3.74 -2.94
N LEU A 85 5.23 4.95 -2.43
CA LEU A 85 5.91 6.17 -2.88
C LEU A 85 7.44 6.10 -2.75
N GLN A 86 7.96 5.63 -1.60
CA GLN A 86 9.40 5.46 -1.41
C GLN A 86 9.97 4.38 -2.33
N MET A 87 9.21 3.30 -2.56
CA MET A 87 9.59 2.26 -3.51
C MET A 87 9.68 2.82 -4.95
N MET A 88 8.73 3.68 -5.36
CA MET A 88 8.74 4.30 -6.68
C MET A 88 9.91 5.26 -6.85
N GLN A 89 10.25 6.04 -5.81
CA GLN A 89 11.45 6.90 -5.82
C GLN A 89 12.72 6.08 -6.00
N ALA A 90 12.84 4.94 -5.33
CA ALA A 90 13.95 4.01 -5.52
C ALA A 90 13.99 3.43 -6.94
N LEU A 91 12.83 3.16 -7.56
CA LEU A 91 12.76 2.71 -8.95
C LEU A 91 13.23 3.78 -9.94
N VAL A 92 12.93 5.06 -9.71
CA VAL A 92 13.46 6.16 -10.56
C VAL A 92 14.98 6.22 -10.50
N LEU A 93 15.58 6.07 -9.31
CA LEU A 93 17.04 6.01 -9.17
C LEU A 93 17.62 4.78 -9.89
N MET A 94 16.93 3.65 -9.85
CA MET A 94 17.32 2.46 -10.62
C MET A 94 17.26 2.72 -12.12
N PHE A 95 16.18 3.33 -12.62
CA PHE A 95 16.03 3.69 -14.03
C PHE A 95 17.14 4.63 -14.50
N GLN A 96 17.54 5.59 -13.66
CA GLN A 96 18.67 6.46 -13.93
C GLN A 96 19.99 5.67 -14.05
N MET A 97 20.25 4.73 -13.15
CA MET A 97 21.49 3.92 -13.18
C MET A 97 21.62 3.07 -14.45
N PHE A 98 20.51 2.59 -15.01
CA PHE A 98 20.48 1.76 -16.21
C PHE A 98 20.14 2.53 -17.49
N GLU A 99 19.95 3.85 -17.39
CA GLU A 99 19.53 4.71 -18.50
C GLU A 99 18.20 4.26 -19.14
N TRP A 100 17.25 3.76 -18.33
CA TRP A 100 15.93 3.31 -18.78
C TRP A 100 14.90 4.43 -18.66
N ASN A 101 14.68 5.18 -19.73
CA ASN A 101 13.73 6.30 -19.72
C ASN A 101 12.36 5.99 -20.32
N ARG A 102 12.09 4.77 -20.79
CA ARG A 102 10.81 4.39 -21.42
C ARG A 102 10.23 3.16 -20.73
N VAL A 103 9.04 3.30 -20.15
CA VAL A 103 8.41 2.24 -19.34
C VAL A 103 6.96 2.02 -19.75
N ALA A 104 6.50 0.77 -19.64
CA ALA A 104 5.09 0.42 -19.81
C ALA A 104 4.59 -0.22 -18.52
N ILE A 105 3.40 0.17 -18.09
CA ILE A 105 2.82 -0.23 -16.80
C ILE A 105 1.57 -1.07 -17.06
N PHE A 106 1.50 -2.21 -16.39
CA PHE A 106 0.36 -3.12 -16.41
C PHE A 106 -0.03 -3.42 -14.97
N TYR A 107 -1.29 -3.24 -14.61
CA TYR A 107 -1.78 -3.48 -13.26
C TYR A 107 -3.19 -4.07 -13.28
N THR A 108 -3.58 -4.69 -12.18
CA THR A 108 -4.89 -5.33 -12.00
C THR A 108 -5.61 -4.68 -10.84
N PRO A 109 -6.85 -4.20 -11.02
CA PRO A 109 -7.62 -3.61 -9.95
C PRO A 109 -8.04 -4.69 -8.94
N ASN A 110 -8.32 -4.29 -7.70
CA ASN A 110 -8.89 -5.19 -6.70
C ASN A 110 -9.85 -4.46 -5.75
N GLU A 111 -10.60 -5.23 -4.96
CA GLU A 111 -11.63 -4.69 -4.06
C GLU A 111 -11.07 -3.73 -2.99
N VAL A 112 -9.78 -3.86 -2.66
CA VAL A 112 -9.09 -3.01 -1.67
C VAL A 112 -8.28 -1.88 -2.31
N GLN A 113 -8.42 -1.67 -3.63
CA GLN A 113 -7.74 -0.65 -4.43
C GLN A 113 -6.22 -0.59 -4.26
N TYR A 114 -5.60 -1.71 -3.90
CA TYR A 114 -4.19 -1.77 -3.53
C TYR A 114 -3.26 -1.41 -4.69
N CYS A 115 -3.55 -1.94 -5.88
CA CYS A 115 -2.77 -1.61 -7.07
C CYS A 115 -3.01 -0.18 -7.53
N ASP A 116 -4.23 0.35 -7.35
CA ASP A 116 -4.59 1.71 -7.73
C ASP A 116 -3.78 2.73 -6.95
N THR A 117 -3.66 2.57 -5.63
CA THR A 117 -2.79 3.41 -4.79
C THR A 117 -1.33 3.38 -5.25
N ILE A 118 -0.80 2.20 -5.63
CA ILE A 118 0.57 2.10 -6.15
C ILE A 118 0.71 2.87 -7.47
N ILE A 119 -0.30 2.80 -8.34
CA ILE A 119 -0.30 3.52 -9.62
C ILE A 119 -0.39 5.03 -9.44
N GLU A 120 -1.13 5.51 -8.44
CA GLU A 120 -1.14 6.93 -8.08
C GLU A 120 0.23 7.42 -7.60
N ASP A 121 0.94 6.60 -6.80
CA ASP A 121 2.32 6.88 -6.39
C ASP A 121 3.30 6.83 -7.57
N VAL A 122 3.07 5.94 -8.54
CA VAL A 122 3.82 5.91 -9.80
C VAL A 122 3.60 7.19 -10.59
N ASP A 123 2.35 7.60 -10.79
CA ASP A 123 2.03 8.83 -11.55
C ASP A 123 2.65 10.06 -10.86
N THR A 124 2.61 10.11 -9.53
CA THR A 124 3.25 11.17 -8.74
C THR A 124 4.77 11.20 -8.93
N THR A 125 5.42 10.03 -8.85
CA THR A 125 6.87 9.94 -8.89
C THR A 125 7.43 10.09 -10.31
N PHE A 126 6.80 9.48 -11.31
CA PHE A 126 7.26 9.54 -12.71
C PHE A 126 6.88 10.87 -13.37
N GLY A 127 5.90 11.59 -12.83
CA GLY A 127 5.62 12.97 -13.22
C GLY A 127 6.60 14.00 -12.66
N ASP A 128 7.49 13.61 -11.74
CA ASP A 128 8.55 14.47 -11.22
C ASP A 128 9.85 14.32 -12.02
N ASP A 129 10.05 15.23 -12.97
CA ASP A 129 11.23 15.28 -13.84
C ASP A 129 12.50 15.80 -13.15
N SER A 130 12.47 16.11 -11.84
CA SER A 130 13.62 16.69 -11.13
C SER A 130 14.82 15.75 -11.01
N THR A 131 14.59 14.44 -10.95
CA THR A 131 15.64 13.43 -10.75
C THR A 131 16.01 12.74 -12.07
N TYR A 132 15.03 12.19 -12.77
CA TYR A 132 15.22 11.48 -14.02
C TYR A 132 13.89 11.38 -14.78
N VAL A 133 13.89 11.72 -16.06
CA VAL A 133 12.67 11.75 -16.89
C VAL A 133 12.25 10.33 -17.27
N VAL A 134 11.04 9.94 -16.90
CA VAL A 134 10.46 8.63 -17.19
C VAL A 134 9.26 8.78 -18.12
N ASP A 135 9.42 8.35 -19.38
CA ASP A 135 8.35 8.31 -20.39
C ASP A 135 7.50 7.05 -20.22
N VAL A 136 6.29 7.21 -19.70
CA VAL A 136 5.30 6.13 -19.62
C VAL A 136 4.63 5.95 -20.98
N VAL A 137 5.18 5.03 -21.79
CA VAL A 137 4.73 4.81 -23.17
C VAL A 137 3.37 4.10 -23.25
N GLN A 138 2.97 3.41 -22.18
CA GLN A 138 1.69 2.72 -22.07
C GLN A 138 1.32 2.47 -20.60
N LYS A 139 0.05 2.65 -20.25
CA LYS A 139 -0.53 2.24 -18.97
C LYS A 139 -1.79 1.42 -19.24
N VAL A 140 -1.87 0.21 -18.69
CA VAL A 140 -2.96 -0.74 -18.97
C VAL A 140 -3.48 -1.34 -17.66
N GLU A 141 -4.77 -1.18 -17.46
CA GLU A 141 -5.53 -1.94 -16.47
C GLU A 141 -5.98 -3.27 -17.10
N TRP A 142 -5.77 -4.38 -16.39
CA TRP A 142 -6.15 -5.72 -16.83
C TRP A 142 -6.87 -6.47 -15.72
N ASP A 143 -8.09 -6.92 -16.01
CA ASP A 143 -8.99 -7.63 -15.09
C ASP A 143 -8.59 -9.09 -14.80
N GLY A 144 -7.52 -9.59 -15.42
CA GLY A 144 -7.04 -10.96 -15.24
C GLY A 144 -7.79 -12.02 -16.07
N GLN A 145 -8.82 -11.66 -16.83
CA GLN A 145 -9.69 -12.62 -17.52
C GLN A 145 -9.34 -12.80 -19.00
N ASP A 146 -9.08 -11.69 -19.71
CA ASP A 146 -8.86 -11.74 -21.16
C ASP A 146 -7.36 -11.82 -21.51
N SER A 147 -6.89 -13.03 -21.81
CA SER A 147 -5.50 -13.27 -22.21
C SER A 147 -5.16 -12.75 -23.61
N ASP A 148 -6.15 -12.66 -24.51
CA ASP A 148 -5.93 -12.13 -25.86
C ASP A 148 -5.81 -10.61 -25.82
N PHE A 149 -6.62 -9.95 -24.99
CA PHE A 149 -6.48 -8.53 -24.67
C PHE A 149 -5.06 -8.19 -24.15
N LEU A 150 -4.60 -8.94 -23.13
CA LEU A 150 -3.26 -8.73 -22.58
C LEU A 150 -2.17 -8.95 -23.65
N LYS A 151 -2.27 -10.02 -24.43
CA LYS A 151 -1.32 -10.32 -25.50
C LYS A 151 -1.27 -9.21 -26.55
N GLN A 152 -2.41 -8.67 -26.97
CA GLN A 152 -2.45 -7.55 -27.91
C GLN A 152 -1.78 -6.31 -27.35
N HIS A 153 -2.00 -6.00 -26.07
CA HIS A 153 -1.40 -4.83 -25.42
C HIS A 153 0.12 -5.00 -25.22
N LEU A 154 0.60 -6.21 -24.92
CA LEU A 154 2.04 -6.52 -24.88
C LEU A 154 2.70 -6.42 -26.27
N LEU A 155 2.03 -6.87 -27.32
CA LEU A 155 2.51 -6.71 -28.70
C LEU A 155 2.59 -5.23 -29.10
N ARG A 156 1.59 -4.43 -28.71
CA ARG A 156 1.60 -2.98 -28.90
C ARG A 156 2.77 -2.32 -28.17
N THR A 157 2.99 -2.65 -26.89
CA THR A 157 4.13 -2.15 -26.10
C THR A 157 5.46 -2.48 -26.77
N LYS A 158 5.63 -3.71 -27.27
CA LYS A 158 6.85 -4.11 -27.99
C LYS A 158 7.14 -3.24 -29.21
N SER A 159 6.10 -2.75 -29.90
CA SER A 159 6.28 -1.88 -31.08
C SER A 159 6.69 -0.46 -30.69
N ILE A 160 6.14 0.09 -29.60
CA ILE A 160 6.35 1.47 -29.15
C ILE A 160 7.65 1.61 -28.34
N ALA A 161 8.04 0.59 -27.57
CA ALA A 161 9.25 0.63 -26.74
C ALA A 161 10.56 0.54 -27.55
N ARG A 162 10.50 0.17 -28.85
CA ARG A 162 11.67 0.03 -29.74
C ARG A 162 11.91 1.23 -30.66
N SER A 163 10.95 2.16 -30.75
CA SER A 163 11.05 3.41 -31.50
C SER A 163 11.56 4.52 -30.60
#